data_AF-A0A9W9YFA4-F1
#
_entry.id   AF-A0A9W9YFA4-F1
#
_cell.length_a   1.000
_cell.length_b   1.000
_cell.length_c   1.000
_cell.angle_alpha   90.00
_cell.angle_beta   90.00
_cell.angle_gamma   90.00
#
_symmetry.space_group_name_H-M   'P 1'
#
loop_
_entity.id
_entity.type
_entity.pdbx_description
1 polymer ?
#
loop_
_entity_poly.entity_id
_entity_poly.type
_entity_poly.pdbx_seq_one_letter_code
_entity_poly.pdbx_strand_id
1 'polypeptide(L)'
;MILCETERNPLEYVGYGCYCGRGKGVGNPVDEIDWCCVTHDKCYDDIRSADVCGENIGDALHRITYERNGGCTGCAREKRFFLDVGNSGCQKAKCECDGAAARCFQQHDSKFNTQFIKYDKSSC
;
A
#
# COMPACT_ATOMS: atom_id res chain seq x y z
N MET A 1 -4.31 2.40 8.06
CA MET A 1 -5.36 2.75 7.08
C MET A 1 -6.36 1.62 6.96
N ILE A 2 -5.92 0.42 6.56
CA ILE A 2 -6.77 -0.78 6.39
C ILE A 2 -7.76 -1.00 7.55
N LEU A 3 -7.29 -1.14 8.80
CA LEU A 3 -8.19 -1.40 9.95
C LEU A 3 -9.28 -0.34 10.13
N CYS A 4 -8.96 0.93 9.88
CA CYS A 4 -9.90 2.04 10.01
C CYS A 4 -10.93 2.03 8.87
N GLU A 5 -10.47 1.75 7.65
CA GLU A 5 -11.29 1.83 6.44
C GLU A 5 -12.15 0.57 6.22
N THR A 6 -11.64 -0.60 6.63
CA THR A 6 -12.24 -1.91 6.34
C THR A 6 -12.77 -2.65 7.55
N GLU A 7 -12.46 -2.19 8.76
CA GLU A 7 -12.71 -2.92 10.02
C GLU A 7 -12.06 -4.33 10.08
N ARG A 8 -11.18 -4.66 9.12
CA ARG A 8 -10.45 -5.94 9.08
C ARG A 8 -9.06 -5.85 9.66
N ASN A 9 -8.55 -7.01 10.07
CA ASN A 9 -7.18 -7.11 10.55
C ASN A 9 -6.21 -6.91 9.37
N PRO A 10 -5.35 -5.87 9.38
CA PRO A 10 -4.43 -5.59 8.27
C PRO A 10 -3.47 -6.74 7.95
N LEU A 11 -3.20 -7.61 8.93
CA LEU A 11 -2.33 -8.78 8.74
C LEU A 11 -2.93 -9.82 7.80
N GLU A 12 -4.25 -9.81 7.57
CA GLU A 12 -4.91 -10.75 6.66
C GLU A 12 -4.61 -10.43 5.19
N TYR A 13 -4.29 -9.18 4.88
CA TYR A 13 -3.86 -8.75 3.54
C TYR A 13 -2.38 -9.05 3.28
N VAL A 14 -1.58 -9.35 4.32
CA VAL A 14 -0.16 -9.67 4.15
C VAL A 14 -0.02 -11.10 3.63
N GLY A 15 0.40 -11.24 2.37
CA GLY A 15 0.45 -12.53 1.69
C GLY A 15 -0.93 -12.97 1.18
N TYR A 16 -1.86 -12.02 0.99
CA TYR A 16 -3.13 -12.32 0.35
C TYR A 16 -2.94 -12.47 -1.17
N GLY A 17 -3.40 -13.59 -1.73
CA GLY A 17 -3.30 -13.85 -3.16
C GLY A 17 -1.86 -13.80 -3.69
N CYS A 18 -1.71 -13.38 -4.94
CA CYS A 18 -0.46 -13.39 -5.66
C CYS A 18 0.36 -12.11 -5.48
N TYR A 19 -0.30 -10.98 -5.23
CA TYR A 19 0.31 -9.65 -5.21
C TYR A 19 0.43 -9.06 -3.82
N CYS A 20 -0.57 -9.21 -2.95
CA CYS A 20 -0.51 -8.54 -1.64
C CYS A 20 0.63 -9.09 -0.76
N GLY A 21 1.56 -8.23 -0.36
CA GLY A 21 2.62 -8.58 0.60
C GLY A 21 3.97 -7.99 0.24
N ARG A 22 5.05 -8.62 0.72
CA ARG A 22 6.42 -8.20 0.41
C ARG A 22 6.88 -8.75 -0.94
N GLY A 23 7.62 -7.91 -1.66
CA GLY A 23 8.19 -8.26 -2.96
C GLY A 23 7.19 -8.08 -4.09
N LYS A 24 7.66 -8.27 -5.32
CA LYS A 24 6.82 -8.12 -6.51
C LYS A 24 5.84 -9.29 -6.60
N GLY A 25 4.57 -9.00 -6.88
CA GLY A 25 3.61 -10.04 -7.25
C GLY A 25 3.99 -10.78 -8.54
N VAL A 26 3.44 -11.97 -8.71
CA VAL A 26 3.71 -12.88 -9.84
C VAL A 26 2.41 -13.47 -10.36
N GLY A 27 2.39 -13.93 -11.61
CA GLY A 27 1.23 -14.64 -12.18
C GLY A 27 0.02 -13.74 -12.41
N ASN A 28 -1.18 -14.30 -12.20
CA ASN A 28 -2.45 -13.58 -12.34
C ASN A 28 -3.06 -13.30 -10.95
N PRO A 29 -3.67 -12.13 -10.73
CA PRO A 29 -4.37 -11.86 -9.48
C PRO A 29 -5.56 -12.80 -9.27
N VAL A 30 -5.75 -13.28 -8.03
CA VAL A 30 -6.76 -14.31 -7.72
C VAL A 30 -8.19 -13.77 -7.59
N ASP A 31 -8.34 -12.49 -7.26
CA ASP A 31 -9.62 -11.80 -7.13
C ASP A 31 -9.45 -10.27 -7.18
N GLU A 32 -10.54 -9.52 -6.95
CA GLU A 32 -10.54 -8.06 -6.95
C GLU A 32 -9.73 -7.44 -5.80
N ILE A 33 -9.57 -8.13 -4.66
CA ILE A 33 -8.71 -7.66 -3.56
C ILE A 33 -7.24 -7.74 -4.00
N ASP A 34 -6.84 -8.81 -4.67
CA ASP A 34 -5.49 -8.98 -5.18
C ASP A 34 -5.17 -7.97 -6.29
N TRP A 35 -6.17 -7.58 -7.10
CA TRP A 35 -6.04 -6.46 -8.05
C TRP A 35 -5.78 -5.10 -7.38
N CYS A 36 -6.30 -4.87 -6.17
CA CYS A 36 -5.93 -3.67 -5.40
C CYS A 36 -4.43 -3.66 -5.08
N CYS A 37 -3.85 -4.83 -4.82
CA CYS A 37 -2.42 -4.98 -4.54
C CYS A 37 -1.55 -4.81 -5.78
N VAL A 38 -2.00 -5.27 -6.96
CA VAL A 38 -1.35 -4.93 -8.25
C VAL A 38 -1.23 -3.41 -8.42
N THR A 39 -2.33 -2.71 -8.14
CA THR A 39 -2.38 -1.25 -8.27
C THR A 39 -1.50 -0.57 -7.23
N HIS A 40 -1.46 -1.09 -6.01
CA HIS A 40 -0.61 -0.59 -4.93
C HIS A 40 0.88 -0.77 -5.25
N ASP A 41 1.29 -1.95 -5.71
CA ASP A 41 2.66 -2.24 -6.16
C ASP A 41 3.08 -1.27 -7.26
N LYS A 42 2.21 -1.07 -8.26
CA LYS A 42 2.44 -0.09 -9.33
C LYS A 42 2.63 1.33 -8.79
N CYS A 43 1.80 1.75 -7.84
CA CYS A 43 1.92 3.08 -7.23
C CYS A 43 3.28 3.26 -6.53
N TYR A 44 3.78 2.22 -5.86
CA TYR A 44 5.11 2.23 -5.25
C TYR A 44 6.23 2.25 -6.31
N ASP A 45 6.07 1.53 -7.41
CA ASP A 45 7.01 1.55 -8.53
C ASP A 45 7.06 2.92 -9.22
N ASP A 46 5.92 3.60 -9.35
CA ASP A 46 5.85 4.96 -9.89
C ASP A 46 6.58 5.96 -8.97
N ILE A 47 6.43 5.85 -7.64
CA ILE A 47 7.19 6.66 -6.65
C ILE A 47 8.70 6.46 -6.83
N ARG A 48 9.15 5.21 -6.98
CA ARG A 48 10.57 4.88 -7.18
C ARG A 48 11.09 5.40 -8.51
N SER A 49 10.32 5.20 -9.59
CA SER A 49 10.72 5.55 -10.95
C SER A 49 10.80 7.06 -11.16
N ALA A 50 9.93 7.83 -10.49
CA ALA A 50 9.96 9.28 -10.51
C ALA A 50 10.93 9.91 -9.50
N ASP A 51 11.72 9.10 -8.79
CA ASP A 51 12.68 9.53 -7.76
C ASP A 51 12.08 10.47 -6.70
N VAL A 52 10.79 10.29 -6.38
CA VAL A 52 10.05 11.19 -5.46
C VAL A 52 10.70 11.23 -4.08
N CYS A 53 11.38 10.15 -3.71
CA CYS A 53 12.01 9.97 -2.40
C CYS A 53 13.53 10.21 -2.40
N GLY A 54 14.11 10.54 -3.55
CA GLY A 54 15.55 10.61 -3.75
C GLY A 54 16.21 9.24 -3.98
N GLU A 55 17.45 9.31 -4.45
CA GLU A 55 18.20 8.15 -4.95
C GLU A 55 18.30 7.01 -3.91
N ASN A 56 18.23 5.77 -4.39
CA ASN A 56 18.42 4.55 -3.61
C ASN A 56 17.37 4.27 -2.52
N ILE A 57 16.15 4.81 -2.63
CA ILE A 57 15.11 4.55 -1.62
C ILE A 57 14.70 3.07 -1.54
N GLY A 58 14.76 2.31 -2.66
CA GLY A 58 14.55 0.86 -2.71
C GLY A 58 13.45 0.34 -1.77
N ASP A 59 13.83 -0.60 -0.88
CA ASP A 59 12.95 -1.16 0.16
C ASP A 59 12.73 -0.22 1.36
N ALA A 60 13.51 0.85 1.50
CA ALA A 60 13.33 1.83 2.56
C ALA A 60 12.00 2.58 2.44
N LEU A 61 11.41 2.66 1.23
CA LEU A 61 10.08 3.24 1.00
C LEU A 61 9.04 2.67 1.97
N HIS A 62 9.02 1.35 2.20
CA HIS A 62 8.07 0.71 3.12
C HIS A 62 8.23 1.15 4.58
N ARG A 63 9.44 1.58 4.98
CA ARG A 63 9.77 2.03 6.34
C ARG A 63 9.49 3.51 6.59
N ILE A 64 9.25 4.29 5.53
CA ILE A 64 8.92 5.72 5.65
C ILE A 64 7.57 5.86 6.34
N THR A 65 7.53 6.64 7.42
CA THR A 65 6.28 7.00 8.09
C THR A 65 5.69 8.27 7.47
N TYR A 66 4.38 8.39 7.55
CA TYR A 66 3.64 9.57 7.10
C TYR A 66 2.50 9.89 8.06
N GLU A 67 2.01 11.12 7.98
CA GLU A 67 0.88 11.59 8.78
C GLU A 67 -0.43 11.56 7.97
N ARG A 68 -1.54 11.29 8.66
CA ARG A 68 -2.90 11.34 8.11
C ARG A 68 -3.59 12.65 8.48
N ASN A 69 -4.57 13.08 7.69
CA ASN A 69 -5.35 14.31 7.96
C ASN A 69 -6.47 14.13 9.01
N GLY A 70 -6.47 13.03 9.75
CA GLY A 70 -7.52 12.65 10.68
C GLY A 70 -8.52 11.63 10.12
N GLY A 71 -8.62 11.48 8.79
CA GLY A 71 -9.43 10.44 8.15
C GLY A 71 -8.75 9.06 8.13
N CYS A 72 -9.52 8.01 7.81
CA CYS A 72 -8.99 6.66 7.67
C CYS A 72 -7.92 6.56 6.58
N THR A 73 -8.16 7.16 5.41
CA THR A 73 -7.30 7.09 4.22
C THR A 73 -6.84 8.44 3.69
N GLY A 74 -7.10 9.53 4.42
CA GLY A 74 -6.69 10.88 4.05
C GLY A 74 -5.28 11.23 4.54
N CYS A 75 -4.52 11.92 3.69
CA CYS A 75 -3.11 12.27 3.94
C CYS A 75 -2.98 13.70 4.46
N ALA A 76 -2.14 13.88 5.47
CA ALA A 76 -1.84 15.22 5.97
C ALA A 76 -1.17 16.05 4.85
N ARG A 77 -1.37 17.38 4.90
CA ARG A 77 -0.65 18.28 3.99
C ARG A 77 0.84 18.24 4.32
N GLU A 78 1.67 18.47 3.30
CA GLU A 78 3.12 18.57 3.47
C GLU A 78 3.46 19.58 4.57
N LYS A 79 4.07 19.09 5.65
CA LYS A 79 4.68 19.98 6.65
C LYS A 79 6.03 20.40 6.08
N ARG A 80 6.09 21.62 5.53
CA ARG A 80 7.37 22.28 5.23
C ARG A 80 7.99 22.78 6.52
N PHE A 81 8.40 21.88 7.42
CA PHE A 81 9.15 22.28 8.60
C PHE A 81 10.65 22.09 8.34
N PHE A 82 11.45 23.09 8.69
CA PHE A 82 12.89 23.20 8.39
C PHE A 82 13.78 22.06 8.96
N LEU A 83 13.19 21.10 9.69
CA LEU A 83 13.88 20.03 10.41
C LEU A 83 13.31 18.63 10.10
N ASP A 84 12.41 18.50 9.14
CA ASP A 84 11.79 17.20 8.85
C ASP A 84 12.82 16.28 8.18
N VAL A 85 13.24 15.25 8.91
CA VAL A 85 14.13 14.18 8.41
C VAL A 85 13.26 13.24 7.58
N GLY A 86 12.74 13.75 6.46
CA GLY A 86 11.80 13.09 5.58
C GLY A 86 11.45 13.99 4.41
N ASN A 87 11.53 13.47 3.18
CA ASN A 87 11.04 14.20 2.03
C ASN A 87 9.50 14.25 2.12
N SER A 88 8.96 15.40 2.52
CA SER A 88 7.51 15.61 2.70
C SER A 88 6.67 15.18 1.49
N GLY A 89 7.22 15.32 0.27
CA GLY A 89 6.59 14.82 -0.96
C GLY A 89 6.54 13.30 -1.04
N CYS A 90 7.62 12.61 -0.67
CA CYS A 90 7.68 11.16 -0.61
C CYS A 90 6.73 10.55 0.42
N GLN A 91 6.70 11.11 1.64
CA GLN A 91 5.79 10.66 2.70
C GLN A 91 4.34 10.78 2.25
N LYS A 92 3.99 11.90 1.62
CA LYS A 92 2.66 12.14 1.08
C LYS A 92 2.32 11.20 -0.08
N ALA A 93 3.22 11.00 -1.04
CA ALA A 93 2.99 10.08 -2.16
C ALA A 93 2.76 8.64 -1.65
N LYS A 94 3.60 8.17 -0.72
CA LYS A 94 3.40 6.86 -0.08
C LYS A 94 2.04 6.77 0.63
N CYS A 95 1.68 7.81 1.38
CA CYS A 95 0.39 7.89 2.06
C CYS A 95 -0.78 7.78 1.07
N GLU A 96 -0.69 8.45 -0.08
CA GLU A 96 -1.74 8.45 -1.09
C GLU A 96 -1.89 7.06 -1.73
N CYS A 97 -0.79 6.35 -2.01
CA CYS A 97 -0.81 4.95 -2.44
C CYS A 97 -1.49 4.05 -1.41
N ASP A 98 -1.06 4.10 -0.14
CA ASP A 98 -1.62 3.27 0.93
C ASP A 98 -3.11 3.58 1.20
N GLY A 99 -3.49 4.86 1.09
CA GLY A 99 -4.86 5.30 1.24
C GLY A 99 -5.74 4.80 0.09
N ALA A 100 -5.22 4.80 -1.14
CA ALA A 100 -5.92 4.25 -2.30
C ALA A 100 -6.11 2.74 -2.19
N ALA A 101 -5.10 2.00 -1.75
CA ALA A 101 -5.20 0.56 -1.52
C ALA A 101 -6.26 0.23 -0.47
N ALA A 102 -6.26 0.93 0.68
CA ALA A 102 -7.27 0.72 1.72
C ALA A 102 -8.70 1.00 1.25
N ARG A 103 -8.92 2.05 0.44
CA ARG A 103 -10.23 2.33 -0.17
C ARG A 103 -10.64 1.24 -1.16
N CYS A 104 -9.70 0.74 -1.96
CA CYS A 104 -9.94 -0.35 -2.90
C CYS A 104 -10.34 -1.65 -2.17
N PHE A 105 -9.65 -1.99 -1.08
CA PHE A 105 -10.03 -3.12 -0.24
C PHE A 105 -11.46 -2.97 0.30
N GLN A 106 -11.82 -1.79 0.81
CA GLN A 106 -13.18 -1.54 1.28
C GLN A 106 -14.23 -1.65 0.17
N GLN A 107 -13.92 -1.14 -1.03
CA GLN A 107 -14.79 -1.26 -2.19
C GLN A 107 -15.07 -2.73 -2.56
N HIS A 108 -14.09 -3.61 -2.38
CA HIS A 108 -14.17 -5.02 -2.72
C HIS A 108 -14.32 -5.94 -1.48
N ASP A 109 -14.71 -5.40 -0.32
CA ASP A 109 -14.73 -6.17 0.94
C ASP A 109 -15.58 -7.45 0.86
N SER A 110 -16.69 -7.40 0.13
CA SER A 110 -17.55 -8.57 -0.13
C SER A 110 -16.88 -9.71 -0.92
N LYS A 111 -15.75 -9.44 -1.57
CA LYS A 111 -14.93 -10.41 -2.30
C LYS A 111 -13.80 -11.00 -1.47
N PHE A 112 -13.54 -10.43 -0.30
CA PHE A 112 -12.52 -10.91 0.61
C PHE A 112 -12.74 -12.39 0.93
N ASN A 113 -11.71 -13.19 0.68
CA ASN A 113 -11.77 -14.63 0.81
C ASN A 113 -10.62 -15.16 1.65
N THR A 114 -10.95 -15.76 2.78
CA THR A 114 -9.97 -16.27 3.74
C THR A 114 -9.08 -17.37 3.16
N GLN A 115 -9.49 -18.06 2.10
CA GLN A 115 -8.68 -19.07 1.41
C GLN A 115 -7.43 -18.48 0.72
N PHE A 116 -7.44 -17.17 0.43
CA PHE A 116 -6.33 -16.48 -0.19
C PHE A 116 -5.39 -15.82 0.82
N ILE A 117 -5.63 -15.94 2.13
CA ILE A 117 -4.69 -15.47 3.14
C ILE A 117 -3.47 -16.41 3.19
N LYS A 118 -2.26 -15.86 3.15
CA LYS A 118 -1.00 -16.62 3.05
C LYS A 118 -1.01 -17.59 1.87
N TYR A 119 -1.50 -17.11 0.73
CA TYR A 119 -1.66 -17.91 -0.48
C TYR A 119 -0.32 -18.44 -0.97
N ASP A 120 -0.30 -19.70 -1.43
CA ASP A 120 0.88 -20.30 -2.02
C ASP A 120 1.18 -19.64 -3.37
N LYS A 121 2.24 -18.82 -3.40
CA LYS A 121 2.63 -18.09 -4.61
C LYS A 121 3.07 -18.97 -5.77
N SER A 122 3.28 -20.27 -5.57
CA SER A 122 3.52 -21.22 -6.67
C SER A 122 2.24 -21.59 -7.44
N SER A 123 1.07 -21.26 -6.88
CA SER A 123 -0.24 -21.39 -7.54
C SER A 123 -0.64 -20.14 -8.33
N CYS A 124 0.26 -19.16 -8.37
CA CYS A 124 0.27 -18.04 -9.30
C CYS A 124 1.10 -18.44 -10.54
#